data_AF-Q173K0-F1
#
_entry.id   AF-Q173K0-F1
#
_cell.length_a   1.000
_cell.length_b   1.000
_cell.length_c   1.000
_cell.angle_alpha   90.00
_cell.angle_beta   90.00
_cell.angle_gamma   90.00
#
_symmetry.space_group_name_H-M   'P 1'
#
loop_
_entity.id
_entity.type
_entity.pdbx_description
1 polymer ?
#
loop_
_entity_poly.entity_id
_entity_poly.type
_entity_poly.pdbx_seq_one_letter_code
_entity_poly.pdbx_strand_id
1 'polypeptide(L)'
;MSMPMFGHMEPFVVGEKFVEYVSRLEQFFLVNEVPDNKKVPMLVTMAGPSLYSIASRICSPEDPCTKSYEQLIALLKKHLAPTVNVVAERYKFQKFV
;
A
#
# COMPACT_ATOMS: atom_id res chain seq x y z
N MET A 1 -19.73 -20.99 -12.08
CA MET A 1 -18.33 -21.43 -12.29
C MET A 1 -17.46 -20.60 -11.36
N SER A 2 -16.65 -21.22 -10.50
CA SER A 2 -15.67 -20.51 -9.69
C SER A 2 -14.54 -20.08 -10.63
N MET A 3 -14.40 -18.78 -10.90
CA MET A 3 -13.23 -18.28 -11.64
C MET A 3 -11.99 -18.50 -10.77
N PRO A 4 -10.96 -19.21 -11.26
CA PRO A 4 -9.70 -19.30 -10.55
C PRO A 4 -9.09 -17.90 -10.49
N MET A 5 -8.68 -17.47 -9.29
CA MET A 5 -7.91 -16.22 -9.16
C MET A 5 -6.58 -16.43 -9.88
N PHE A 6 -6.30 -15.59 -10.87
CA PHE A 6 -5.07 -15.68 -11.65
C PHE A 6 -3.94 -14.97 -10.92
N GLY A 7 -2.87 -15.72 -10.65
CA GLY A 7 -1.57 -15.19 -10.23
C GLY A 7 -1.31 -15.22 -8.72
N HIS A 8 -0.02 -15.27 -8.38
CA HIS A 8 0.50 -15.06 -7.04
C HIS A 8 1.17 -13.68 -7.01
N MET A 9 0.82 -12.87 -6.01
CA MET A 9 1.49 -11.60 -5.76
C MET A 9 2.34 -11.75 -4.49
N GLU A 10 3.60 -11.36 -4.57
CA GLU A 10 4.48 -11.35 -3.41
C GLU A 10 3.99 -10.32 -2.37
N PRO A 11 4.11 -10.64 -1.06
CA PRO A 11 3.73 -9.71 -0.01
C PRO A 11 4.66 -8.49 -0.01
N PHE A 12 4.18 -7.41 0.61
CA PHE A 12 4.98 -6.19 0.74
C PHE A 12 6.20 -6.43 1.62
N VAL A 13 7.38 -6.06 1.11
CA VAL A 13 8.65 -6.10 1.80
C VAL A 13 8.96 -4.72 2.36
N VAL A 14 9.17 -4.64 3.67
CA VAL A 14 9.53 -3.38 4.34
C VAL A 14 10.84 -2.85 3.75
N GLY A 15 10.78 -1.68 3.11
CA GLY A 15 11.91 -1.06 2.41
C GLY A 15 11.68 -0.88 0.91
N GLU A 16 10.73 -1.59 0.31
CA GLU A 16 10.31 -1.31 -1.07
C GLU A 16 9.42 -0.06 -1.17
N LYS A 17 9.26 0.48 -2.38
CA LYS A 17 8.36 1.63 -2.57
C LYS A 17 6.92 1.14 -2.51
N PHE A 18 6.18 1.56 -1.48
CA PHE A 18 4.77 1.22 -1.33
C PHE A 18 3.91 1.57 -2.56
N VAL A 19 4.26 2.61 -3.31
CA VAL A 19 3.56 2.98 -4.55
C VAL A 19 3.69 1.91 -5.65
N GLU A 20 4.83 1.23 -5.74
CA GLU A 20 5.08 0.15 -6.71
C GLU A 20 4.27 -1.10 -6.33
N TYR A 21 4.23 -1.43 -5.04
CA TYR A 21 3.36 -2.49 -4.50
C TYR A 21 1.89 -2.25 -4.83
N VAL A 22 1.37 -1.05 -4.53
CA VAL A 22 -0.03 -0.69 -4.80
C VAL A 22 -0.35 -0.76 -6.30
N SER A 23 0.56 -0.32 -7.16
CA SER A 23 0.36 -0.40 -8.62
C SER A 23 0.19 -1.84 -9.10
N ARG A 24 1.00 -2.78 -8.58
CA ARG A 24 0.85 -4.22 -8.87
C ARG A 24 -0.47 -4.76 -8.34
N LEU A 25 -0.88 -4.35 -7.14
CA LEU A 25 -2.15 -4.78 -6.54
C LEU A 25 -3.36 -4.29 -7.35
N GLU A 26 -3.33 -3.06 -7.87
CA GLU A 26 -4.38 -2.53 -8.75
C GLU A 26 -4.51 -3.34 -10.04
N GLN A 27 -3.38 -3.72 -10.65
CA GLN A 27 -3.40 -4.61 -11.82
C GLN A 27 -3.98 -5.98 -11.48
N PHE A 28 -3.66 -6.51 -10.29
CA PHE A 28 -4.24 -7.77 -9.82
C PHE A 28 -5.76 -7.68 -9.66
N PHE A 29 -6.27 -6.57 -9.13
CA PHE A 29 -7.71 -6.32 -9.04
C PHE A 29 -8.38 -6.22 -10.41
N LEU A 30 -7.73 -5.56 -11.36
CA LEU A 30 -8.24 -5.41 -12.71
C LEU A 30 -8.34 -6.77 -13.43
N VAL A 31 -7.29 -7.59 -13.37
CA VAL A 31 -7.23 -8.91 -14.01
C VAL A 31 -8.24 -9.88 -13.41
N ASN A 32 -8.49 -9.79 -12.11
CA ASN A 32 -9.41 -10.68 -11.38
C ASN A 32 -10.82 -10.09 -11.21
N GLU A 33 -11.13 -8.97 -11.87
CA GLU A 33 -12.43 -8.29 -11.81
C GLU A 33 -12.94 -8.11 -10.37
N VAL A 34 -12.04 -7.70 -9.48
CA VAL A 34 -12.30 -7.66 -8.05
C VAL A 34 -13.27 -6.53 -7.71
N PRO A 35 -14.44 -6.83 -7.14
CA PRO A 35 -15.39 -5.78 -6.75
C PRO A 35 -14.82 -4.97 -5.58
N ASP A 36 -15.24 -3.71 -5.48
CA ASP A 36 -14.66 -2.74 -4.55
C ASP A 36 -14.72 -3.19 -3.08
N ASN A 37 -15.82 -3.85 -2.69
CA ASN A 37 -16.01 -4.43 -1.36
C ASN A 37 -15.02 -5.55 -0.99
N LYS A 38 -14.30 -6.12 -1.97
CA LYS A 38 -13.27 -7.15 -1.75
C LYS A 38 -11.85 -6.60 -1.80
N LYS A 39 -11.64 -5.36 -2.23
CA LYS A 39 -10.29 -4.77 -2.33
C LYS A 39 -9.60 -4.63 -0.98
N VAL A 40 -10.33 -4.16 0.04
CA VAL A 40 -9.78 -4.03 1.41
C VAL A 40 -9.41 -5.40 1.97
N PRO A 41 -10.33 -6.41 2.01
CA PRO A 41 -9.97 -7.77 2.40
C PRO A 41 -8.77 -8.34 1.65
N MET A 42 -8.72 -8.18 0.33
CA MET A 42 -7.58 -8.66 -0.46
C MET A 42 -6.29 -7.95 -0.09
N LEU A 43 -6.31 -6.62 0.05
CA LEU A 43 -5.15 -5.85 0.48
C LEU A 43 -4.62 -6.39 1.80
N VAL A 44 -5.43 -6.52 2.86
CA VAL A 44 -4.92 -7.00 4.17
C VAL A 44 -4.40 -8.43 4.12
N THR A 45 -4.97 -9.30 3.28
CA THR A 45 -4.47 -10.69 3.13
C THR A 45 -3.20 -10.79 2.27
N MET A 46 -3.12 -10.05 1.17
CA MET A 46 -2.02 -10.11 0.20
C MET A 46 -0.83 -9.22 0.61
N ALA A 47 -1.07 -8.20 1.43
CA ALA A 47 -0.08 -7.31 2.02
C ALA A 47 0.98 -8.05 2.85
N GLY A 48 0.61 -9.19 3.42
CA GLY A 48 1.45 -9.92 4.36
C GLY A 48 1.44 -9.31 5.77
N PRO A 49 2.05 -10.01 6.74
CA PRO A 49 1.93 -9.68 8.16
C PRO A 49 2.56 -8.32 8.52
N SER A 50 3.66 -7.95 7.87
CA SER A 50 4.38 -6.71 8.13
C SER A 50 3.52 -5.48 7.83
N LEU A 51 2.93 -5.44 6.64
CA LEU A 51 2.11 -4.32 6.19
C LEU A 51 0.76 -4.30 6.91
N TYR A 52 0.18 -5.46 7.24
CA TYR A 52 -1.00 -5.54 8.09
C TYR A 52 -0.76 -4.99 9.51
N SER A 53 0.39 -5.30 10.12
CA SER A 53 0.77 -4.74 11.43
C SER A 53 0.87 -3.22 11.40
N ILE A 54 1.44 -2.66 10.32
CA ILE A 54 1.49 -1.21 10.10
C ILE A 54 0.09 -0.63 9.95
N ALA A 55 -0.76 -1.25 9.12
CA ALA A 55 -2.15 -0.84 8.93
C ALA A 55 -2.95 -0.83 10.25
N SER A 56 -2.79 -1.87 11.08
CA SER A 56 -3.45 -1.98 12.39
C SER A 56 -2.96 -0.87 13.34
N ARG A 57 -1.65 -0.61 13.37
CA ARG A 57 -1.06 0.43 14.22
C ARG A 57 -1.51 1.84 13.84
N ILE A 58 -1.65 2.14 12.54
CA ILE A 58 -2.10 3.47 12.07
C ILE A 58 -3.62 3.66 12.13
N CYS A 59 -4.41 2.58 12.10
CA CYS A 59 -5.87 2.65 12.17
C CYS A 59 -6.40 2.60 13.60
N SER A 60 -5.61 2.14 14.57
CA SER A 60 -6.01 2.07 15.99
C SER A 60 -6.57 3.41 16.50
N PRO A 61 -7.71 3.41 17.22
CA PRO A 61 -8.46 2.26 17.76
C PRO A 61 -9.46 1.60 16.79
N GLU A 62 -9.56 2.08 15.55
CA GLU A 62 -10.46 1.54 14.53
C GLU A 62 -9.84 0.37 13.77
N ASP A 63 -10.68 -0.51 13.22
CA ASP A 63 -10.21 -1.66 12.45
C ASP A 63 -9.82 -1.24 11.02
N PRO A 64 -8.65 -1.66 10.49
CA PRO A 64 -8.26 -1.32 9.11
C PRO A 64 -9.24 -1.87 8.06
N CYS A 65 -10.00 -2.93 8.38
CA CYS A 65 -10.98 -3.53 7.47
C CYS A 65 -12.29 -2.74 7.38
N THR A 66 -12.56 -1.80 8.30
CA THR A 66 -13.76 -0.94 8.24
C THR A 66 -13.54 0.33 7.41
N LYS A 67 -12.31 0.62 7.01
CA LYS A 67 -11.98 1.79 6.18
C LYS A 67 -12.19 1.47 4.70
N SER A 68 -12.43 2.51 3.90
CA SER A 68 -12.46 2.33 2.44
C SER A 68 -11.06 2.05 1.90
N TYR A 69 -11.00 1.39 0.73
CA TYR A 69 -9.72 1.08 0.08
C TYR A 69 -8.86 2.33 -0.12
N GLU A 70 -9.46 3.41 -0.64
CA GLU A 70 -8.77 4.68 -0.88
C GLU A 70 -8.21 5.30 0.40
N GLN A 71 -9.00 5.28 1.49
CA GLN A 71 -8.55 5.79 2.79
C GLN A 71 -7.38 4.99 3.35
N LEU A 72 -7.44 3.66 3.28
CA LEU A 72 -6.39 2.78 3.79
C LEU A 72 -5.10 2.95 2.99
N ILE A 73 -5.19 3.05 1.66
CA ILE A 73 -4.04 3.32 0.80
C ILE A 73 -3.44 4.70 1.10
N ALA A 74 -4.26 5.73 1.31
CA ALA A 74 -3.77 7.07 1.64
C ALA A 74 -3.02 7.10 2.99
N LEU A 75 -3.56 6.42 4.01
CA LEU A 75 -2.92 6.29 5.33
C LEU A 75 -1.58 5.55 5.23
N LEU A 76 -1.56 4.42 4.53
CA LEU A 76 -0.34 3.63 4.31
C LEU A 76 0.69 4.40 3.49
N LYS A 77 0.28 5.10 2.41
CA LYS A 77 1.16 5.98 1.63
C LYS A 77 1.76 7.08 2.50
N LYS A 78 0.99 7.71 3.37
CA LYS A 78 1.49 8.78 4.26
C LYS A 78 2.51 8.25 5.27
N HIS A 79 2.30 7.04 5.80
CA HIS A 79 3.18 6.44 6.81
C HIS A 79 4.44 5.79 6.19
N LEU A 80 4.31 5.21 5.00
CA LEU A 80 5.39 4.51 4.27
C LEU A 80 6.10 5.41 3.25
N ALA A 81 5.59 6.62 3.01
CA ALA A 81 6.31 7.59 2.21
C ALA A 81 7.70 7.76 2.81
N PRO A 82 8.77 7.76 1.99
CA PRO A 82 10.05 8.22 2.48
C PRO A 82 9.79 9.61 3.04
N THR A 83 10.17 9.85 4.29
CA THR A 83 10.27 11.21 4.83
C THR A 83 11.25 11.94 3.94
N VAL A 84 10.75 12.53 2.85
CA VAL A 84 11.48 13.50 2.05
C VAL A 84 11.52 14.71 2.96
N ASN A 85 12.49 14.69 3.85
CA ASN A 85 12.88 15.86 4.60
C ASN A 85 13.22 16.88 3.52
N VAL A 86 12.37 17.90 3.38
CA VAL A 86 12.44 18.98 2.38
C VAL A 86 13.81 19.69 2.40
N VAL A 87 14.66 19.39 3.40
CA VAL A 87 16.08 19.75 3.47
C VAL A 87 16.95 19.08 2.39
N ALA A 88 16.63 17.88 1.89
CA ALA A 88 17.44 17.20 0.87
C ALA A 88 17.40 17.90 -0.51
N GLU A 89 16.34 18.67 -0.81
CA GLU A 89 16.29 19.49 -2.02
C GLU A 89 17.09 20.79 -1.89
N ARG A 90 17.27 21.35 -0.68
CA ARG A 90 18.10 22.55 -0.50
C ARG A 90 19.59 22.27 -0.62
N TYR A 91 20.06 21.05 -0.34
CA TYR A 91 21.48 20.72 -0.50
C TYR A 91 21.94 20.54 -1.95
N LYS A 92 21.02 20.40 -2.92
CA LYS A 92 21.38 20.38 -4.35
C LYS A 92 21.57 21.77 -4.97
N PHE A 93 21.20 22.83 -4.24
CA PHE A 93 21.26 24.22 -4.75
C PHE A 93 22.46 25.04 -4.25
N GLN A 94 23.42 24.43 -3.54
CA GLN A 94 24.61 25.14 -3.03
C GLN A 94 25.95 24.65 -3.60
N LYS A 95 25.94 23.94 -4.74
CA LYS A 95 27.16 23.47 -5.45
C LYS A 95 27.36 24.07 -6.85
N PHE A 96 26.74 25.22 -7.11
CA PHE A 96 27.14 26.09 -8.21
C PHE A 96 27.58 27.44 -7.62
N VAL A 97 28.72 27.41 -6.96
CA VAL A 97 29.64 28.55 -6.88
C VAL A 97 30.67 28.35 -7.98
#